data_AF-A0A1I3X9B0-F1
#
_entry.id   AF-A0A1I3X9B0-F1
#
_cell.length_a   1.000
_cell.length_b   1.000
_cell.length_c   1.000
_cell.angle_alpha   90.00
_cell.angle_beta   90.00
_cell.angle_gamma   90.00
#
_symmetry.space_group_name_H-M   'P 1'
#
loop_
_entity.id
_entity.type
_entity.pdbx_description
1 polymer ?
#
loop_
_entity_poly.entity_id
_entity_poly.type
_entity_poly.pdbx_seq_one_letter_code
_entity_poly.pdbx_strand_id
1 'polypeptide(L)'
;MRRRRTVTTLLAAAVLGLSSTALGAGPAQAAGETTLTADPLETWQTDGVVWALAYARGVVYVGGSFEHIRPPGAAPGAGELPRKNFAAFDAVTGEPLPCAPEFTGGVETVRALKPSPDGSLLYIGGSFGSAGGVGRSNTAALNTGDCTIGSDWKPVVSSTVRAIDVTDDTVYIGGQFTTVQGRTRERVAALAPDSTLLPFDVTVRGSSISNDPIPGINAITAVPHLNKVIIGGRFTSINGSLLNSVHALVGLDAATGRITDRFTGWIPRKSAVKSLVNDGTNFYLGAEGTGGGVFDGRAAGRLSDGAMLWKDTCLGATQAVVPHRGVLYSGSHAHNCGDTPGGFPEHRNRQHLLAQSISDETILPWFPDTNDGIGEQIGPRAMVMADEILWTGGEFTTVNEKPQQGLTRFAAGPDTGAPQVPLMSGATGDRGKIELGWKASWDRDDGNLTYLLYRDGVYLTSIEQDSRYWDRPMMGYTDTVEPGATHRYSLEVTDGTNLSGRNGPVYVTAGS
;
A
#
# COMPACT_ATOMS: atom_id res chain seq x y z
N MET A 1 -29.68 6.12 82.85
CA MET A 1 -29.30 6.01 81.42
C MET A 1 -29.27 7.41 80.83
N ARG A 2 -28.08 7.98 80.63
CA ARG A 2 -27.84 9.41 80.36
C ARG A 2 -27.23 9.59 78.96
N ARG A 3 -27.72 10.61 78.26
CA ARG A 3 -27.19 11.29 77.06
C ARG A 3 -25.65 11.34 76.99
N ARG A 4 -25.09 11.40 75.76
CA ARG A 4 -24.28 12.55 75.28
C ARG A 4 -23.91 12.46 73.80
N ARG A 5 -24.03 13.62 73.14
CA ARG A 5 -23.44 13.99 71.84
C ARG A 5 -21.91 14.08 71.98
N THR A 6 -21.19 13.82 70.89
CA THR A 6 -19.88 14.42 70.66
C THR A 6 -19.67 14.72 69.18
N VAL A 7 -19.19 15.94 68.98
CA VAL A 7 -18.79 16.61 67.74
C VAL A 7 -17.32 16.26 67.46
N THR A 8 -16.93 16.14 66.19
CA THR A 8 -15.53 16.32 65.73
C THR A 8 -15.56 16.58 64.22
N THR A 9 -15.58 17.84 63.78
CA THR A 9 -14.45 18.66 63.26
C THR A 9 -13.77 18.16 61.98
N LEU A 10 -13.82 19.04 60.96
CA LEU A 10 -13.15 18.96 59.67
C LEU A 10 -11.63 18.87 59.78
N LEU A 11 -11.01 18.09 58.88
CA LEU A 11 -9.72 18.43 58.27
C LEU A 11 -9.88 18.43 56.75
N ALA A 12 -9.71 19.61 56.14
CA ALA A 12 -9.53 19.76 54.71
C ALA A 12 -8.07 19.52 54.37
N ALA A 13 -7.78 18.50 53.56
CA ALA A 13 -6.47 18.31 52.94
C ALA A 13 -6.56 18.77 51.48
N ALA A 14 -5.95 19.92 51.18
CA ALA A 14 -5.74 20.39 49.83
C ALA A 14 -4.68 19.51 49.16
N VAL A 15 -5.09 18.73 48.16
CA VAL A 15 -4.15 18.05 47.25
C VAL A 15 -3.92 18.99 46.07
N LEU A 16 -2.74 19.60 46.03
CA LEU A 16 -2.21 20.27 44.84
C LEU A 16 -2.04 19.23 43.73
N GLY A 17 -2.90 19.29 42.71
CA GLY A 17 -2.70 18.55 41.47
C GLY A 17 -1.54 19.17 40.69
N LEU A 18 -0.41 18.46 40.63
CA LEU A 18 0.63 18.70 39.65
C LEU A 18 0.08 18.27 38.29
N SER A 19 -0.28 19.25 37.47
CA SER A 19 -0.55 19.05 36.04
C SER A 19 0.77 18.74 35.34
N SER A 20 1.11 17.46 35.23
CA SER A 20 2.09 16.98 34.26
C SER A 20 1.46 17.10 32.87
N THR A 21 1.88 18.11 32.11
CA THR A 21 1.68 18.16 30.67
C THR A 21 2.46 16.99 30.06
N ALA A 22 1.78 15.87 29.83
CA ALA A 22 2.29 14.85 28.94
C ALA A 22 2.38 15.48 27.55
N LEU A 23 3.60 15.79 27.11
CA LEU A 23 3.92 15.90 25.70
C LEU A 23 3.46 14.58 25.07
N GLY A 24 2.51 14.65 24.15
CA GLY A 24 2.02 13.47 23.44
C GLY A 24 3.18 12.84 22.69
N ALA A 25 3.70 11.74 23.23
CA ALA A 25 4.40 10.78 22.39
C ALA A 25 3.40 10.35 21.32
N GLY A 26 3.77 10.44 20.05
CA GLY A 26 3.03 9.77 18.98
C GLY A 26 2.87 8.28 19.31
N PRO A 27 1.91 7.58 18.70
CA PRO A 27 1.77 6.14 18.92
C PRO A 27 3.12 5.48 18.63
N ALA A 28 3.71 4.90 19.68
CA ALA A 28 4.91 4.09 19.51
C ALA A 28 4.55 2.94 18.58
N GLN A 29 5.31 2.78 17.51
CA GLN A 29 5.16 1.68 16.57
C GLN A 29 5.13 0.36 17.36
N ALA A 30 4.08 -0.44 17.18
CA ALA A 30 3.92 -1.66 17.95
C ALA A 30 5.15 -2.55 17.76
N ALA A 31 5.65 -3.14 18.86
CA ALA A 31 6.82 -4.01 18.81
C ALA A 31 6.58 -5.15 17.79
N GLY A 32 7.32 -5.14 16.68
CA GLY A 32 7.24 -6.14 15.61
C GLY A 32 6.76 -5.63 14.23
N GLU A 33 6.29 -4.38 14.11
CA GLU A 33 5.83 -3.79 12.85
C GLU A 33 6.93 -2.93 12.19
N THR A 34 8.02 -3.56 11.77
CA THR A 34 9.11 -2.88 11.04
C THR A 34 8.73 -2.71 9.58
N THR A 35 8.80 -1.47 9.09
CA THR A 35 8.55 -1.12 7.69
C THR A 35 9.74 -1.52 6.79
N LEU A 36 9.55 -1.46 5.48
CA LEU A 36 10.67 -1.58 4.54
C LEU A 36 11.42 -0.25 4.51
N THR A 37 12.57 -0.20 3.87
CA THR A 37 13.19 1.09 3.58
C THR A 37 12.39 1.82 2.50
N ALA A 38 12.52 3.15 2.43
CA ALA A 38 11.98 3.96 1.36
C ALA A 38 12.95 4.08 0.18
N ASP A 39 14.10 3.38 0.24
CA ASP A 39 15.08 3.33 -0.84
C ASP A 39 14.68 2.33 -1.93
N PRO A 40 14.46 2.79 -3.17
CA PRO A 40 14.12 1.89 -4.26
C PRO A 40 15.35 1.06 -4.65
N LEU A 41 15.16 -0.25 -4.77
CA LEU A 41 16.16 -1.13 -5.38
C LEU A 41 16.13 -0.95 -6.91
N GLU A 42 17.30 -1.03 -7.54
CA GLU A 42 17.42 -0.93 -9.00
C GLU A 42 16.53 -1.96 -9.70
N THR A 43 15.75 -1.55 -10.69
CA THR A 43 14.94 -2.48 -11.50
C THR A 43 14.68 -1.90 -12.88
N TRP A 44 14.48 -2.79 -13.84
CA TRP A 44 14.04 -2.42 -15.17
C TRP A 44 12.66 -1.74 -15.14
N GLN A 45 12.42 -0.91 -16.14
CA GLN A 45 11.25 -0.04 -16.27
C GLN A 45 10.37 -0.48 -17.44
N THR A 46 9.06 -0.24 -17.38
CA THR A 46 8.16 -0.40 -18.54
C THR A 46 7.92 0.93 -19.25
N ASP A 47 7.58 0.91 -20.54
CA ASP A 47 7.19 2.11 -21.31
C ASP A 47 5.69 2.46 -21.20
N GLY A 48 4.91 1.60 -20.52
CA GLY A 48 3.49 1.76 -20.31
C GLY A 48 3.04 1.32 -18.91
N VAL A 49 1.74 1.06 -18.76
CA VAL A 49 1.10 0.81 -17.46
C VAL A 49 1.24 -0.66 -17.05
N VAL A 50 1.71 -0.90 -15.83
CA VAL A 50 1.64 -2.23 -15.18
C VAL A 50 0.31 -2.36 -14.44
N TRP A 51 -0.49 -3.36 -14.80
CA TRP A 51 -1.83 -3.60 -14.22
C TRP A 51 -1.85 -4.77 -13.24
N ALA A 52 -0.91 -5.72 -13.36
CA ALA A 52 -0.87 -6.91 -12.54
C ALA A 52 0.57 -7.34 -12.25
N LEU A 53 0.79 -7.84 -11.04
CA LEU A 53 2.03 -8.45 -10.58
C LEU A 53 1.72 -9.80 -9.94
N ALA A 54 2.58 -10.77 -10.13
CA ALA A 54 2.53 -12.06 -9.43
C ALA A 54 3.93 -12.56 -9.13
N TYR A 55 4.10 -13.21 -7.99
CA TYR A 55 5.36 -13.83 -7.57
C TYR A 55 5.20 -15.34 -7.52
N ALA A 56 6.11 -16.08 -8.17
CA ALA A 56 6.22 -17.53 -8.00
C ALA A 56 7.64 -18.00 -8.28
N ARG A 57 8.14 -18.92 -7.43
CA ARG A 57 9.39 -19.66 -7.65
C ARG A 57 10.60 -18.76 -7.95
N GLY A 58 10.75 -17.64 -7.25
CA GLY A 58 11.86 -16.69 -7.46
C GLY A 58 11.67 -15.71 -8.62
N VAL A 59 10.51 -15.70 -9.26
CA VAL A 59 10.21 -14.87 -10.44
C VAL A 59 9.04 -13.94 -10.15
N VAL A 60 9.20 -12.66 -10.48
CA VAL A 60 8.09 -11.70 -10.57
C VAL A 60 7.63 -11.59 -12.02
N TYR A 61 6.36 -11.89 -12.25
CA TYR A 61 5.69 -11.73 -13.53
C TYR A 61 4.92 -10.42 -13.55
N VAL A 62 5.08 -9.67 -14.62
CA VAL A 62 4.55 -8.32 -14.82
C VAL A 62 3.62 -8.36 -16.01
N GLY A 63 2.35 -7.97 -15.81
CA GLY A 63 1.33 -7.89 -16.84
C GLY A 63 0.78 -6.48 -16.95
N GLY A 64 0.55 -5.99 -18.17
CA GLY A 64 0.14 -4.61 -18.34
C GLY A 64 -0.32 -4.22 -19.74
N SER A 65 -0.08 -2.95 -20.05
CA SER A 65 -0.26 -2.28 -21.34
C SER A 65 1.02 -1.50 -21.64
N PHE A 66 2.05 -2.20 -22.11
CA PHE A 66 3.38 -1.69 -22.44
C PHE A 66 3.93 -2.49 -23.64
N GLU A 67 4.90 -1.95 -24.36
CA GLU A 67 5.50 -2.58 -25.55
C GLU A 67 6.99 -2.92 -25.34
N HIS A 68 7.66 -2.16 -24.47
CA HIS A 68 9.08 -2.32 -24.17
C HIS A 68 9.39 -2.24 -22.69
N ILE A 69 10.52 -2.83 -22.31
CA ILE A 69 11.21 -2.56 -21.06
C ILE A 69 12.56 -1.92 -21.33
N ARG A 70 13.09 -1.18 -20.36
CA ARG A 70 14.43 -0.57 -20.45
C ARG A 70 15.22 -0.68 -19.14
N PRO A 71 16.57 -0.62 -19.20
CA PRO A 71 17.42 -0.74 -18.02
C PRO A 71 17.14 0.33 -16.95
N PRO A 72 17.54 0.08 -15.69
CA PRO A 72 17.54 1.10 -14.63
C PRO A 72 18.26 2.36 -15.08
N GLY A 73 17.67 3.54 -14.80
CA GLY A 73 18.26 4.85 -15.13
C GLY A 73 18.33 5.19 -16.63
N ALA A 74 17.96 4.28 -17.54
CA ALA A 74 17.93 4.56 -18.97
C ALA A 74 16.79 5.52 -19.35
N ALA A 75 17.08 6.47 -20.23
CA ALA A 75 16.08 7.32 -20.85
C ALA A 75 15.18 6.52 -21.83
N PRO A 76 13.94 6.95 -22.10
CA PRO A 76 13.10 6.34 -23.14
C PRO A 76 13.84 6.25 -24.48
N GLY A 77 13.75 5.09 -25.15
CA GLY A 77 14.45 4.78 -26.39
C GLY A 77 15.89 4.25 -26.24
N ALA A 78 16.47 4.23 -25.03
CA ALA A 78 17.84 3.77 -24.81
C ALA A 78 17.88 2.34 -24.24
N GLY A 79 18.47 1.40 -24.99
CA GLY A 79 18.68 0.02 -24.53
C GLY A 79 17.39 -0.79 -24.35
N GLU A 80 16.32 -0.43 -25.06
CA GLU A 80 15.01 -1.08 -24.93
C GLU A 80 15.04 -2.54 -25.39
N LEU A 81 14.31 -3.38 -24.65
CA LEU A 81 13.99 -4.75 -25.03
C LEU A 81 12.48 -4.85 -25.33
N PRO A 82 12.08 -5.47 -26.45
CA PRO A 82 10.67 -5.69 -26.73
C PRO A 82 10.08 -6.69 -25.73
N ARG A 83 9.00 -6.25 -25.08
CA ARG A 83 8.22 -7.00 -24.09
C ARG A 83 6.78 -6.51 -24.20
N LYS A 84 6.03 -7.05 -25.15
CA LYS A 84 4.64 -6.66 -25.33
C LYS A 84 3.78 -7.21 -24.20
N ASN A 85 3.22 -6.31 -23.40
CA ASN A 85 2.27 -6.48 -22.30
C ASN A 85 2.57 -7.52 -21.21
N PHE A 86 3.70 -8.21 -21.30
CA PHE A 86 4.16 -9.18 -20.33
C PHE A 86 5.69 -9.21 -20.25
N ALA A 87 6.21 -9.30 -19.04
CA ALA A 87 7.63 -9.53 -18.78
C ALA A 87 7.81 -10.34 -17.48
N ALA A 88 8.88 -11.13 -17.41
CA ALA A 88 9.28 -11.83 -16.21
C ALA A 88 10.63 -11.28 -15.73
N PHE A 89 10.80 -11.16 -14.41
CA PHE A 89 12.01 -10.66 -13.77
C PHE A 89 12.44 -11.59 -12.66
N ASP A 90 13.76 -11.72 -12.47
CA ASP A 90 14.29 -12.32 -11.27
C ASP A 90 13.89 -11.46 -10.05
N ALA A 91 13.26 -12.09 -9.06
CA ALA A 91 12.61 -11.37 -7.96
C ALA A 91 13.61 -10.59 -7.07
N VAL A 92 14.87 -11.04 -7.02
CA VAL A 92 15.90 -10.50 -6.13
C VAL A 92 16.79 -9.47 -6.82
N THR A 93 17.12 -9.68 -8.10
CA THR A 93 18.03 -8.81 -8.84
C THR A 93 17.32 -7.74 -9.64
N GLY A 94 16.05 -7.96 -10.03
CA GLY A 94 15.33 -7.04 -10.89
C GLY A 94 15.67 -7.17 -12.38
N GLU A 95 16.49 -8.16 -12.75
CA GLU A 95 16.89 -8.40 -14.14
C GLU A 95 15.81 -9.15 -14.94
N PRO A 96 15.61 -8.82 -16.23
CA PRO A 96 14.61 -9.47 -17.05
C PRO A 96 15.02 -10.88 -17.41
N LEU A 97 14.06 -11.78 -17.37
CA LEU A 97 14.21 -13.17 -17.79
C LEU A 97 13.79 -13.35 -19.26
N PRO A 98 14.18 -14.46 -19.90
CA PRO A 98 13.77 -14.77 -21.27
C PRO A 98 12.26 -15.00 -21.45
N CYS A 99 11.53 -15.28 -20.37
CA CYS A 99 10.11 -15.58 -20.42
C CYS A 99 9.27 -14.34 -20.78
N ALA A 100 8.77 -14.28 -22.01
CA ALA A 100 8.09 -13.10 -22.55
C ALA A 100 7.06 -13.43 -23.67
N PRO A 101 6.03 -14.26 -23.41
CA PRO A 101 4.95 -14.45 -24.36
C PRO A 101 4.16 -13.14 -24.56
N GLU A 102 3.71 -12.90 -25.79
CA GLU A 102 2.88 -11.75 -26.12
C GLU A 102 1.39 -12.11 -26.04
N PHE A 103 0.56 -11.19 -25.56
CA PHE A 103 -0.90 -11.35 -25.50
C PHE A 103 -1.58 -10.40 -26.50
N THR A 104 -2.06 -10.92 -27.63
CA THR A 104 -2.53 -10.09 -28.75
C THR A 104 -4.00 -10.31 -29.07
N GLY A 105 -4.57 -9.40 -29.88
CA GLY A 105 -6.01 -9.33 -30.14
C GLY A 105 -6.79 -8.69 -28.99
N GLY A 106 -8.08 -8.40 -29.18
CA GLY A 106 -8.85 -7.65 -28.18
C GLY A 106 -8.28 -6.24 -27.97
N VAL A 107 -8.02 -5.86 -26.71
CA VAL A 107 -7.38 -4.57 -26.32
C VAL A 107 -5.90 -4.78 -25.93
N GLU A 108 -5.36 -5.99 -26.07
CA GLU A 108 -3.94 -6.33 -25.86
C GLU A 108 -3.40 -5.95 -24.49
N THR A 109 -4.18 -6.24 -23.43
CA THR A 109 -3.82 -5.92 -22.04
C THR A 109 -3.92 -7.14 -21.14
N VAL A 110 -2.91 -7.34 -20.28
CA VAL A 110 -2.93 -8.30 -19.18
C VAL A 110 -3.33 -7.56 -17.91
N ARG A 111 -4.40 -7.99 -17.24
CA ARG A 111 -5.00 -7.31 -16.06
C ARG A 111 -5.04 -8.15 -14.79
N ALA A 112 -4.79 -9.45 -14.88
CA ALA A 112 -4.73 -10.33 -13.72
C ALA A 112 -3.64 -11.38 -13.92
N LEU A 113 -2.87 -11.63 -12.87
CA LEU A 113 -1.87 -12.68 -12.77
C LEU A 113 -2.04 -13.35 -11.42
N LYS A 114 -2.17 -14.68 -11.41
CA LYS A 114 -2.23 -15.45 -10.16
C LYS A 114 -1.55 -16.80 -10.34
N PRO A 115 -0.52 -17.14 -9.54
CA PRO A 115 0.08 -18.46 -9.60
C PRO A 115 -0.84 -19.52 -8.97
N SER A 116 -0.71 -20.76 -9.41
CA SER A 116 -1.22 -21.93 -8.68
C SER A 116 -0.55 -22.03 -7.29
N PRO A 117 -1.16 -22.71 -6.31
CA PRO A 117 -0.59 -22.86 -4.97
C PRO A 117 0.83 -23.45 -4.95
N ASP A 118 1.15 -24.34 -5.89
CA ASP A 118 2.50 -24.93 -6.07
C ASP A 118 3.44 -24.07 -6.95
N GLY A 119 2.93 -22.95 -7.48
CA GLY A 119 3.65 -22.02 -8.35
C GLY A 119 4.05 -22.60 -9.71
N SER A 120 3.57 -23.79 -10.11
CA SER A 120 3.93 -24.42 -11.39
C SER A 120 3.19 -23.82 -12.59
N LEU A 121 2.01 -23.24 -12.36
CA LEU A 121 1.22 -22.53 -13.36
C LEU A 121 1.02 -21.08 -12.94
N LEU A 122 1.02 -20.19 -13.92
CA LEU A 122 0.57 -18.81 -13.79
C LEU A 122 -0.71 -18.64 -14.59
N TYR A 123 -1.83 -18.41 -13.92
CA TYR A 123 -3.10 -18.06 -14.56
C TYR A 123 -3.11 -16.57 -14.89
N ILE A 124 -3.52 -16.27 -16.13
CA ILE A 124 -3.41 -14.95 -16.74
C ILE A 124 -4.78 -14.54 -17.24
N GLY A 125 -5.22 -13.35 -16.87
CA GLY A 125 -6.49 -12.75 -17.28
C GLY A 125 -6.27 -11.37 -17.88
N GLY A 126 -7.10 -11.00 -18.86
CA GLY A 126 -6.97 -9.71 -19.51
C GLY A 126 -8.01 -9.49 -20.61
N SER A 127 -7.66 -8.66 -21.59
CA SER A 127 -8.42 -8.53 -22.84
C SER A 127 -7.50 -8.89 -24.01
N PHE A 128 -7.59 -10.15 -24.46
CA PHE A 128 -6.78 -10.69 -25.55
C PHE A 128 -7.46 -11.88 -26.22
N GLY A 129 -7.09 -12.12 -27.48
CA GLY A 129 -7.55 -13.25 -28.32
C GLY A 129 -6.47 -14.31 -28.58
N SER A 130 -5.23 -14.05 -28.17
CA SER A 130 -4.08 -14.93 -28.35
C SER A 130 -3.09 -14.77 -27.20
N ALA A 131 -2.43 -15.84 -26.82
CA ALA A 131 -1.35 -15.85 -25.83
C ALA A 131 -0.18 -16.68 -26.39
N GLY A 132 0.99 -16.07 -26.56
CA GLY A 132 2.16 -16.75 -27.14
C GLY A 132 1.89 -17.32 -28.53
N GLY A 133 1.05 -16.65 -29.33
CA GLY A 133 0.63 -17.11 -30.66
C GLY A 133 -0.48 -18.17 -30.67
N VAL A 134 -0.93 -18.64 -29.50
CA VAL A 134 -2.01 -19.63 -29.38
C VAL A 134 -3.34 -18.93 -29.11
N GLY A 135 -4.38 -19.27 -29.87
CA GLY A 135 -5.72 -18.70 -29.70
C GLY A 135 -6.28 -18.91 -28.28
N ARG A 136 -6.76 -17.84 -27.67
CA ARG A 136 -7.32 -17.79 -26.31
C ARG A 136 -8.50 -16.83 -26.25
N SER A 137 -9.24 -16.82 -25.14
CA SER A 137 -10.39 -15.91 -24.96
C SER A 137 -10.29 -15.24 -23.60
N ASN A 138 -9.52 -14.16 -23.53
CA ASN A 138 -9.32 -13.30 -22.34
C ASN A 138 -8.63 -13.96 -21.15
N THR A 139 -8.18 -15.21 -21.30
CA THR A 139 -7.52 -15.97 -20.24
C THR A 139 -6.57 -17.03 -20.82
N ALA A 140 -5.47 -17.29 -20.12
CA ALA A 140 -4.47 -18.30 -20.44
C ALA A 140 -3.82 -18.85 -19.16
N ALA A 141 -3.07 -19.95 -19.27
CA ALA A 141 -2.18 -20.43 -18.22
C ALA A 141 -0.79 -20.65 -18.80
N LEU A 142 0.23 -20.21 -18.08
CA LEU A 142 1.63 -20.34 -18.43
C LEU A 142 2.32 -21.31 -17.47
N ASN A 143 3.11 -22.25 -17.98
CA ASN A 143 3.99 -23.07 -17.16
C ASN A 143 5.21 -22.26 -16.74
N THR A 144 5.42 -22.11 -15.44
CA THR A 144 6.47 -21.23 -14.89
C THR A 144 7.88 -21.81 -15.06
N GLY A 145 8.01 -23.12 -15.29
CA GLY A 145 9.29 -23.81 -15.45
C GLY A 145 9.90 -23.67 -16.84
N ASP A 146 9.09 -23.54 -17.89
CA ASP A 146 9.55 -23.49 -19.29
C ASP A 146 8.96 -22.33 -20.11
N CYS A 147 8.10 -21.50 -19.51
CA CYS A 147 7.43 -20.36 -20.14
C CYS A 147 6.49 -20.72 -21.29
N THR A 148 5.98 -21.95 -21.35
CA THR A 148 5.02 -22.36 -22.38
C THR A 148 3.57 -22.06 -21.99
N ILE A 149 2.72 -21.76 -22.97
CA ILE A 149 1.26 -21.62 -22.74
C ILE A 149 0.61 -23.00 -22.77
N GLY A 150 0.08 -23.44 -21.63
CA GLY A 150 -0.51 -24.77 -21.45
C GLY A 150 -1.77 -25.01 -22.30
N SER A 151 -2.05 -26.28 -22.63
CA SER A 151 -3.18 -26.69 -23.47
C SER A 151 -4.50 -26.94 -22.73
N ASP A 152 -4.43 -27.13 -21.41
CA ASP A 152 -5.53 -27.65 -20.59
C ASP A 152 -6.45 -26.52 -20.14
N TRP A 153 -5.87 -25.39 -19.78
CA TRP A 153 -6.59 -24.17 -19.44
C TRP A 153 -6.86 -23.31 -20.68
N LYS A 154 -8.07 -23.42 -21.22
CA LYS A 154 -8.56 -22.73 -22.42
C LYS A 154 -10.06 -22.39 -22.36
N PRO A 155 -10.58 -21.82 -21.26
CA PRO A 155 -11.99 -21.44 -21.20
C PRO A 155 -12.33 -20.34 -22.22
N VAL A 156 -13.55 -20.40 -22.76
CA VAL A 156 -14.09 -19.35 -23.63
C VAL A 156 -14.84 -18.33 -22.79
N VAL A 157 -14.23 -17.16 -22.54
CA VAL A 157 -14.79 -16.07 -21.73
C VAL A 157 -15.14 -14.87 -22.61
N SER A 158 -16.36 -14.34 -22.51
CA SER A 158 -16.87 -13.36 -23.48
C SER A 158 -16.28 -11.96 -23.40
N SER A 159 -15.57 -11.61 -22.33
CA SER A 159 -15.00 -10.28 -22.15
C SER A 159 -13.84 -10.31 -21.15
N THR A 160 -13.31 -9.13 -20.83
CA THR A 160 -12.14 -8.90 -20.00
C THR A 160 -12.24 -9.61 -18.65
N VAL A 161 -11.18 -10.36 -18.32
CA VAL A 161 -10.92 -10.90 -16.97
C VAL A 161 -10.02 -9.91 -16.24
N ARG A 162 -10.45 -9.45 -15.06
CA ARG A 162 -9.75 -8.46 -14.22
C ARG A 162 -9.25 -9.02 -12.88
N ALA A 163 -9.80 -10.14 -12.44
CA ALA A 163 -9.42 -10.77 -11.18
C ALA A 163 -9.32 -12.28 -11.37
N ILE A 164 -8.32 -12.89 -10.74
CA ILE A 164 -8.15 -14.33 -10.66
C ILE A 164 -7.73 -14.67 -9.24
N ASP A 165 -8.36 -15.68 -8.63
CA ASP A 165 -7.79 -16.35 -7.46
C ASP A 165 -7.90 -17.87 -7.61
N VAL A 166 -6.96 -18.60 -7.02
CA VAL A 166 -6.72 -20.01 -7.33
C VAL A 166 -6.58 -20.83 -6.05
N THR A 167 -7.24 -21.98 -6.03
CA THR A 167 -7.10 -23.06 -5.03
C THR A 167 -6.49 -24.28 -5.71
N ASP A 168 -6.29 -25.38 -4.98
CA ASP A 168 -5.76 -26.62 -5.58
C ASP A 168 -6.65 -27.19 -6.69
N ASP A 169 -7.97 -26.94 -6.62
CA ASP A 169 -8.98 -27.57 -7.47
C ASP A 169 -9.86 -26.57 -8.24
N THR A 170 -9.73 -25.27 -7.97
CA THR A 170 -10.64 -24.25 -8.49
C THR A 170 -9.90 -22.97 -8.88
N VAL A 171 -10.25 -22.45 -10.05
CA VAL A 171 -9.85 -21.14 -10.55
C VAL A 171 -11.09 -20.26 -10.60
N TYR A 172 -11.11 -19.25 -9.72
CA TYR A 172 -12.14 -18.22 -9.71
C TYR A 172 -11.71 -17.08 -10.63
N ILE A 173 -12.56 -16.71 -11.58
CA ILE A 173 -12.34 -15.58 -12.47
C ILE A 173 -13.40 -14.51 -12.24
N GLY A 174 -12.96 -13.25 -12.26
CA GLY A 174 -13.79 -12.07 -12.11
C GLY A 174 -13.51 -11.05 -13.21
N GLY A 175 -14.52 -10.33 -13.67
CA GLY A 175 -14.32 -9.29 -14.68
C GLY A 175 -15.62 -8.71 -15.22
N GLN A 176 -15.64 -8.46 -16.53
CA GLN A 176 -16.74 -7.78 -17.24
C GLN A 176 -17.57 -8.72 -18.13
N PHE A 177 -17.20 -10.01 -18.19
CA PHE A 177 -17.86 -11.02 -19.02
C PHE A 177 -19.29 -11.33 -18.60
N THR A 178 -20.04 -11.87 -19.54
CA THR A 178 -21.45 -12.28 -19.38
C THR A 178 -21.66 -13.77 -19.62
N THR A 179 -20.72 -14.44 -20.29
CA THR A 179 -20.76 -15.87 -20.53
C THR A 179 -19.37 -16.50 -20.38
N VAL A 180 -19.38 -17.76 -19.95
CA VAL A 180 -18.22 -18.65 -19.86
C VAL A 180 -18.62 -20.01 -20.43
N GLN A 181 -17.83 -20.55 -21.36
CA GLN A 181 -18.15 -21.80 -22.10
C GLN A 181 -19.55 -21.77 -22.72
N GLY A 182 -19.97 -20.60 -23.24
CA GLY A 182 -21.30 -20.40 -23.85
C GLY A 182 -22.48 -20.34 -22.86
N ARG A 183 -22.25 -20.52 -21.55
CA ARG A 183 -23.29 -20.45 -20.51
C ARG A 183 -23.27 -19.09 -19.83
N THR A 184 -24.43 -18.59 -19.43
CA THR A 184 -24.54 -17.34 -18.66
C THR A 184 -23.79 -17.48 -17.34
N ARG A 185 -22.77 -16.64 -17.17
CA ARG A 185 -21.96 -16.47 -15.96
C ARG A 185 -21.60 -15.00 -15.93
N GLU A 186 -22.31 -14.22 -15.13
CA GLU A 186 -22.18 -12.77 -15.18
C GLU A 186 -21.12 -12.30 -14.19
N ARG A 187 -19.99 -11.83 -14.73
CA ARG A 187 -18.91 -11.14 -14.01
C ARG A 187 -18.07 -11.98 -13.07
N VAL A 188 -18.54 -13.14 -12.62
CA VAL A 188 -17.79 -14.11 -11.83
C VAL A 188 -18.10 -15.53 -12.26
N ALA A 189 -17.10 -16.41 -12.25
CA ALA A 189 -17.25 -17.84 -12.51
C ALA A 189 -16.16 -18.63 -11.76
N ALA A 190 -16.43 -19.90 -11.51
CA ALA A 190 -15.45 -20.86 -11.02
C ALA A 190 -15.28 -21.99 -12.04
N LEU A 191 -14.04 -22.38 -12.31
CA LEU A 191 -13.70 -23.49 -13.20
C LEU A 191 -12.66 -24.39 -12.53
N ALA A 192 -12.66 -25.69 -12.85
CA ALA A 192 -11.53 -26.55 -12.53
C ALA A 192 -10.33 -26.22 -13.45
N PRO A 193 -9.08 -26.57 -13.06
CA PRO A 193 -7.88 -26.33 -13.86
C PRO A 193 -7.93 -26.87 -15.31
N ASP A 194 -8.77 -27.86 -15.60
CA ASP A 194 -9.01 -28.42 -16.93
C ASP A 194 -10.06 -27.63 -17.77
N SER A 195 -10.47 -26.45 -17.30
CA SER A 195 -11.52 -25.58 -17.87
C SER A 195 -12.95 -26.09 -17.70
N THR A 196 -13.19 -27.12 -16.90
CA THR A 196 -14.55 -27.56 -16.56
C THR A 196 -15.27 -26.48 -15.75
N LEU A 197 -16.40 -26.00 -16.25
CA LEU A 197 -17.20 -25.00 -15.55
C LEU A 197 -17.89 -25.62 -14.32
N LEU A 198 -17.59 -25.10 -13.13
CA LEU A 198 -18.14 -25.61 -11.87
C LEU A 198 -19.54 -25.04 -11.58
N PRO A 199 -20.33 -25.66 -10.67
CA PRO A 199 -21.69 -25.24 -10.35
C PRO A 199 -21.87 -23.83 -9.77
N PHE A 200 -20.79 -23.16 -9.33
CA PHE A 200 -20.80 -21.79 -8.80
C PHE A 200 -21.56 -20.81 -9.70
N ASP A 201 -22.76 -20.42 -9.29
CA ASP A 201 -23.68 -19.58 -10.09
C ASP A 201 -24.09 -18.32 -9.33
N VAL A 202 -23.64 -17.18 -9.86
CA VAL A 202 -23.88 -15.88 -9.22
C VAL A 202 -24.31 -14.88 -10.29
N THR A 203 -25.48 -14.29 -10.07
CA THR A 203 -26.00 -13.18 -10.86
C THR A 203 -25.52 -11.87 -10.25
N VAL A 204 -24.57 -11.22 -10.91
CA VAL A 204 -24.04 -9.91 -10.47
C VAL A 204 -24.71 -8.79 -11.27
N ARG A 205 -25.32 -7.82 -10.58
CA ARG A 205 -25.85 -6.59 -11.18
C ARG A 205 -25.10 -5.40 -10.59
N GLY A 206 -24.85 -4.37 -11.39
CA GLY A 206 -24.12 -3.21 -10.90
C GLY A 206 -24.57 -1.88 -11.47
N SER A 207 -23.92 -0.84 -10.99
CA SER A 207 -24.11 0.56 -11.40
C SER A 207 -22.84 1.12 -12.03
N SER A 208 -23.03 2.14 -12.86
CA SER A 208 -21.94 2.96 -13.40
C SER A 208 -21.52 4.02 -12.36
N ILE A 209 -20.22 4.32 -12.26
CA ILE A 209 -19.68 5.56 -11.67
C ILE A 209 -18.77 6.17 -12.74
N SER A 210 -18.59 7.49 -12.71
CA SER A 210 -18.05 8.27 -13.83
C SER A 210 -16.66 7.86 -14.31
N ASN A 211 -15.76 7.42 -13.43
CA ASN A 211 -14.37 7.08 -13.76
C ASN A 211 -14.13 5.58 -14.02
N ASP A 212 -15.12 4.71 -13.79
CA ASP A 212 -15.06 3.28 -14.18
C ASP A 212 -16.48 2.82 -14.57
N PRO A 213 -16.97 3.19 -15.77
CA PRO A 213 -18.41 3.19 -16.04
C PRO A 213 -19.02 1.80 -16.19
N ILE A 214 -18.20 0.74 -16.27
CA ILE A 214 -18.65 -0.62 -16.56
C ILE A 214 -18.67 -1.39 -15.23
N PRO A 215 -19.83 -1.96 -14.82
CA PRO A 215 -19.85 -2.79 -13.63
C PRO A 215 -18.90 -3.99 -13.78
N GLY A 216 -18.51 -4.67 -12.71
CA GLY A 216 -17.62 -5.83 -12.82
C GLY A 216 -17.02 -6.25 -11.49
N ILE A 217 -16.31 -7.38 -11.51
CA ILE A 217 -15.50 -7.82 -10.37
C ILE A 217 -14.07 -7.39 -10.62
N ASN A 218 -13.51 -6.60 -9.69
CA ASN A 218 -12.14 -6.08 -9.76
C ASN A 218 -11.18 -6.91 -8.91
N ALA A 219 -11.67 -7.55 -7.85
CA ALA A 219 -10.84 -8.34 -6.95
C ALA A 219 -11.61 -9.56 -6.43
N ILE A 220 -10.88 -10.66 -6.24
CA ILE A 220 -11.39 -11.92 -5.68
C ILE A 220 -10.36 -12.41 -4.67
N THR A 221 -10.84 -12.92 -3.54
CA THR A 221 -10.00 -13.71 -2.64
C THR A 221 -10.73 -14.96 -2.14
N ALA A 222 -10.15 -16.13 -2.39
CA ALA A 222 -10.65 -17.45 -2.01
C ALA A 222 -10.04 -17.89 -0.68
N VAL A 223 -10.86 -18.57 0.13
CA VAL A 223 -10.53 -18.98 1.49
C VAL A 223 -11.01 -20.42 1.68
N PRO A 224 -10.27 -21.42 1.14
CA PRO A 224 -10.76 -22.79 1.00
C PRO A 224 -11.10 -23.45 2.34
N HIS A 225 -10.31 -23.17 3.38
CA HIS A 225 -10.52 -23.72 4.72
C HIS A 225 -11.83 -23.23 5.38
N LEU A 226 -12.45 -22.18 4.86
CA LEU A 226 -13.77 -21.69 5.28
C LEU A 226 -14.87 -21.95 4.24
N ASN A 227 -14.57 -22.64 3.13
CA ASN A 227 -15.47 -22.77 1.98
C ASN A 227 -16.06 -21.41 1.54
N LYS A 228 -15.19 -20.39 1.51
CA LYS A 228 -15.59 -18.99 1.28
C LYS A 228 -14.80 -18.37 0.12
N VAL A 229 -15.47 -17.52 -0.65
CA VAL A 229 -14.85 -16.59 -1.59
C VAL A 229 -15.42 -15.20 -1.35
N ILE A 230 -14.55 -14.20 -1.21
CA ILE A 230 -14.94 -12.80 -1.10
C ILE A 230 -14.67 -12.13 -2.44
N ILE A 231 -15.68 -11.45 -2.96
CA ILE A 231 -15.57 -10.71 -4.22
C ILE A 231 -15.76 -9.21 -3.99
N GLY A 232 -14.95 -8.44 -4.68
CA GLY A 232 -14.90 -6.99 -4.61
C GLY A 232 -14.99 -6.37 -6.00
N GLY A 233 -15.72 -5.26 -6.12
CA GLY A 233 -15.79 -4.55 -7.39
C GLY A 233 -16.94 -3.57 -7.46
N ARG A 234 -17.55 -3.53 -8.63
CA ARG A 234 -18.54 -2.54 -9.05
C ARG A 234 -19.86 -3.24 -9.27
N PHE A 235 -20.56 -3.49 -8.17
CA PHE A 235 -21.86 -4.14 -8.17
C PHE A 235 -22.74 -3.61 -7.04
N THR A 236 -24.05 -3.66 -7.27
CA THR A 236 -25.10 -3.16 -6.37
C THR A 236 -26.09 -4.24 -5.98
N SER A 237 -25.98 -5.44 -6.55
CA SER A 237 -26.81 -6.59 -6.19
C SER A 237 -26.15 -7.91 -6.61
N ILE A 238 -26.41 -8.93 -5.80
CA ILE A 238 -25.99 -10.32 -5.99
C ILE A 238 -27.22 -11.21 -5.85
N ASN A 239 -27.50 -12.07 -6.83
CA ASN A 239 -28.62 -13.00 -6.83
C ASN A 239 -29.98 -12.34 -6.49
N GLY A 240 -30.19 -11.12 -6.99
CA GLY A 240 -31.41 -10.34 -6.72
C GLY A 240 -31.54 -9.84 -5.28
N SER A 241 -30.43 -9.74 -4.54
CA SER A 241 -30.41 -9.21 -3.17
C SER A 241 -31.16 -7.87 -3.08
N LEU A 242 -32.01 -7.74 -2.07
CA LEU A 242 -32.85 -6.55 -1.85
C LEU A 242 -32.01 -5.27 -1.77
N LEU A 243 -32.61 -4.16 -2.21
CA LEU A 243 -31.97 -2.85 -2.35
C LEU A 243 -31.11 -2.51 -1.12
N ASN A 244 -29.79 -2.46 -1.33
CA ASN A 244 -28.74 -2.01 -0.39
C ASN A 244 -28.21 -3.05 0.59
N SER A 245 -28.68 -4.30 0.51
CA SER A 245 -28.13 -5.39 1.33
C SER A 245 -26.75 -5.89 0.87
N VAL A 246 -26.31 -5.48 -0.33
CA VAL A 246 -25.00 -5.78 -0.92
C VAL A 246 -24.57 -4.62 -1.81
N HIS A 247 -23.36 -4.14 -1.64
CA HIS A 247 -22.72 -3.16 -2.54
C HIS A 247 -21.22 -3.35 -2.51
N ALA A 248 -20.60 -3.50 -3.68
CA ALA A 248 -19.16 -3.57 -3.94
C ALA A 248 -18.33 -4.66 -3.23
N LEU A 249 -18.84 -5.28 -2.17
CA LEU A 249 -18.17 -6.32 -1.39
C LEU A 249 -19.20 -7.35 -0.90
N VAL A 250 -18.90 -8.64 -1.06
CA VAL A 250 -19.75 -9.73 -0.56
C VAL A 250 -18.92 -10.99 -0.30
N GLY A 251 -19.28 -11.74 0.75
CA GLY A 251 -18.76 -13.10 0.98
C GLY A 251 -19.74 -14.12 0.43
N LEU A 252 -19.21 -15.13 -0.26
CA LEU A 252 -19.98 -16.18 -0.91
C LEU A 252 -19.44 -17.56 -0.50
N ASP A 253 -20.34 -18.54 -0.47
CA ASP A 253 -20.01 -19.96 -0.40
C ASP A 253 -19.24 -20.36 -1.67
N ALA A 254 -18.07 -20.95 -1.50
CA ALA A 254 -17.11 -21.17 -2.58
C ALA A 254 -17.57 -22.19 -3.64
N ALA A 255 -18.50 -23.09 -3.28
CA ALA A 255 -19.05 -24.09 -4.19
C ALA A 255 -20.34 -23.61 -4.89
N THR A 256 -21.24 -22.96 -4.16
CA THR A 256 -22.60 -22.66 -4.61
C THR A 256 -22.80 -21.20 -5.03
N GLY A 257 -21.95 -20.27 -4.56
CA GLY A 257 -22.15 -18.84 -4.79
C GLY A 257 -23.27 -18.21 -3.93
N ARG A 258 -23.78 -18.92 -2.91
CA ARG A 258 -24.72 -18.35 -1.94
C ARG A 258 -24.03 -17.31 -1.07
N ILE A 259 -24.73 -16.22 -0.75
CA ILE A 259 -24.20 -15.18 0.15
C ILE A 259 -24.00 -15.75 1.56
N THR A 260 -22.77 -15.68 2.06
CA THR A 260 -22.40 -15.99 3.46
C THR A 260 -22.30 -14.72 4.29
N ASP A 261 -21.74 -13.64 3.72
CA ASP A 261 -21.45 -12.41 4.45
C ASP A 261 -21.95 -11.17 3.68
N ARG A 262 -22.65 -10.29 4.39
CA ARG A 262 -23.12 -9.00 3.89
C ARG A 262 -22.36 -7.88 4.58
N PHE A 263 -21.42 -7.27 3.87
CA PHE A 263 -20.62 -6.15 4.37
C PHE A 263 -21.37 -4.82 4.25
N THR A 264 -22.58 -4.78 4.83
CA THR A 264 -23.49 -3.63 4.73
C THR A 264 -22.84 -2.40 5.34
N GLY A 265 -22.81 -1.29 4.59
CA GLY A 265 -22.29 0.00 5.07
C GLY A 265 -20.76 0.15 4.98
N TRP A 266 -20.02 -0.90 4.60
CA TRP A 266 -18.56 -0.82 4.46
C TRP A 266 -18.18 0.11 3.32
N ILE A 267 -18.77 -0.10 2.14
CA ILE A 267 -18.44 0.63 0.92
C ILE A 267 -19.65 1.51 0.54
N PRO A 268 -19.49 2.85 0.50
CA PRO A 268 -20.52 3.75 0.01
C PRO A 268 -20.84 3.52 -1.47
N ARG A 269 -22.05 3.92 -1.91
CA ARG A 269 -22.54 3.67 -3.29
C ARG A 269 -21.66 4.22 -4.40
N LYS A 270 -20.94 5.31 -4.13
CA LYS A 270 -20.06 5.97 -5.09
C LYS A 270 -18.64 5.41 -5.07
N SER A 271 -18.40 4.35 -4.30
CA SER A 271 -17.13 3.65 -4.18
C SER A 271 -17.24 2.20 -4.65
N ALA A 272 -16.10 1.65 -5.01
CA ALA A 272 -15.90 0.29 -5.45
C ALA A 272 -14.64 -0.27 -4.81
N VAL A 273 -14.64 -1.58 -4.57
CA VAL A 273 -13.43 -2.28 -4.15
C VAL A 273 -12.52 -2.47 -5.36
N LYS A 274 -11.22 -2.20 -5.20
CA LYS A 274 -10.20 -2.30 -6.24
C LYS A 274 -9.25 -3.47 -6.02
N SER A 275 -8.89 -3.74 -4.76
CA SER A 275 -8.03 -4.85 -4.36
C SER A 275 -8.62 -5.60 -3.16
N LEU A 276 -8.37 -6.90 -3.11
CA LEU A 276 -8.68 -7.80 -2.00
C LEU A 276 -7.54 -8.80 -1.86
N VAL A 277 -7.03 -8.95 -0.65
CA VAL A 277 -6.02 -9.93 -0.26
C VAL A 277 -6.38 -10.49 1.11
N ASN A 278 -5.84 -11.66 1.46
CA ASN A 278 -6.04 -12.26 2.78
C ASN A 278 -4.75 -12.89 3.31
N ASP A 279 -4.61 -12.96 4.63
CA ASP A 279 -3.47 -13.55 5.34
C ASP A 279 -3.81 -14.90 6.02
N GLY A 280 -4.93 -15.51 5.65
CA GLY A 280 -5.47 -16.71 6.27
C GLY A 280 -6.29 -16.48 7.54
N THR A 281 -6.24 -15.29 8.15
CA THR A 281 -7.05 -14.91 9.32
C THR A 281 -7.99 -13.75 9.02
N ASN A 282 -7.47 -12.74 8.33
CA ASN A 282 -8.13 -11.49 7.97
C ASN A 282 -8.05 -11.28 6.46
N PHE A 283 -8.96 -10.46 5.95
CA PHE A 283 -8.89 -9.91 4.60
C PHE A 283 -8.73 -8.40 4.66
N TYR A 284 -8.05 -7.86 3.65
CA TYR A 284 -7.75 -6.45 3.50
C TYR A 284 -8.22 -5.99 2.14
N LEU A 285 -8.69 -4.75 2.06
CA LEU A 285 -9.17 -4.16 0.81
C LEU A 285 -8.65 -2.74 0.61
N GLY A 286 -8.51 -2.36 -0.65
CA GLY A 286 -8.40 -0.98 -1.10
C GLY A 286 -9.66 -0.57 -1.89
N ALA A 287 -10.12 0.66 -1.70
CA ALA A 287 -11.30 1.19 -2.36
C ALA A 287 -11.03 2.47 -3.16
N GLU A 288 -11.94 2.77 -4.08
CA GLU A 288 -11.93 3.99 -4.88
C GLU A 288 -13.36 4.45 -5.12
N GLY A 289 -13.61 5.75 -5.04
CA GLY A 289 -14.86 6.40 -5.38
C GLY A 289 -14.69 7.76 -6.05
N THR A 290 -15.82 8.36 -6.42
CA THR A 290 -15.84 9.70 -7.03
C THR A 290 -16.93 10.59 -6.43
N GLY A 291 -16.58 11.83 -6.12
CA GLY A 291 -17.47 12.85 -5.57
C GLY A 291 -17.66 12.75 -4.05
N GLY A 292 -18.60 13.52 -3.49
CA GLY A 292 -18.83 13.53 -2.04
C GLY A 292 -19.47 12.24 -1.50
N GLY A 293 -19.06 11.85 -0.28
CA GLY A 293 -19.58 10.68 0.45
C GLY A 293 -18.95 9.35 0.00
N VAL A 294 -17.69 9.37 -0.41
CA VAL A 294 -16.94 8.22 -0.89
C VAL A 294 -16.09 7.61 0.21
N PHE A 295 -15.59 6.42 -0.08
CA PHE A 295 -14.51 5.76 0.62
C PHE A 295 -13.44 5.35 -0.40
N ASP A 296 -12.23 5.82 -0.17
CA ASP A 296 -11.06 5.67 -1.04
C ASP A 296 -9.87 4.98 -0.34
N GLY A 297 -10.06 4.63 0.92
CA GLY A 297 -9.02 4.16 1.79
C GLY A 297 -8.94 2.65 1.89
N ARG A 298 -8.49 2.17 3.05
CA ARG A 298 -8.29 0.75 3.37
C ARG A 298 -9.19 0.30 4.49
N ALA A 299 -9.55 -0.98 4.45
CA ALA A 299 -10.29 -1.61 5.53
C ALA A 299 -9.82 -3.05 5.73
N ALA A 300 -9.94 -3.53 6.97
CA ALA A 300 -9.71 -4.92 7.33
C ALA A 300 -10.97 -5.58 7.88
N GLY A 301 -11.12 -6.85 7.54
CA GLY A 301 -12.17 -7.69 8.08
C GLY A 301 -11.67 -9.06 8.48
N ARG A 302 -12.38 -9.70 9.40
CA ARG A 302 -12.06 -11.06 9.84
C ARG A 302 -12.69 -12.09 8.91
N LEU A 303 -11.91 -13.09 8.51
CA LEU A 303 -12.40 -14.10 7.56
C LEU A 303 -13.50 -15.00 8.16
N SER A 304 -13.39 -15.34 9.44
CA SER A 304 -14.26 -16.31 10.10
C SER A 304 -15.73 -15.89 10.14
N ASP A 305 -16.00 -14.62 10.40
CA ASP A 305 -17.35 -14.09 10.67
C ASP A 305 -17.68 -12.79 9.92
N GLY A 306 -16.74 -12.25 9.14
CA GLY A 306 -16.94 -11.02 8.38
C GLY A 306 -16.94 -9.75 9.22
N ALA A 307 -16.52 -9.79 10.50
CA ALA A 307 -16.46 -8.61 11.35
C ALA A 307 -15.46 -7.57 10.82
N MET A 308 -15.84 -6.28 10.84
CA MET A 308 -14.91 -5.18 10.55
C MET A 308 -13.93 -5.04 11.70
N LEU A 309 -12.64 -5.06 11.38
CA LEU A 309 -11.59 -4.82 12.38
C LEU A 309 -11.29 -3.34 12.49
N TRP A 310 -11.09 -2.70 11.34
CA TRP A 310 -10.86 -1.28 11.22
C TRP A 310 -11.17 -0.83 9.79
N LYS A 311 -11.32 0.48 9.64
CA LYS A 311 -11.58 1.13 8.36
C LYS A 311 -11.07 2.56 8.47
N ASP A 312 -10.03 2.85 7.70
CA ASP A 312 -9.42 4.17 7.72
C ASP A 312 -10.30 5.22 7.03
N THR A 313 -9.83 6.45 7.09
CA THR A 313 -10.53 7.63 6.55
C THR A 313 -9.73 8.30 5.44
N CYS A 314 -8.72 7.62 4.91
CA CYS A 314 -7.89 8.15 3.84
C CYS A 314 -8.73 8.44 2.58
N LEU A 315 -8.53 9.62 2.02
CA LEU A 315 -9.08 10.08 0.75
C LEU A 315 -8.01 9.99 -0.33
N GLY A 316 -8.40 9.53 -1.53
CA GLY A 316 -7.50 9.34 -2.67
C GLY A 316 -7.22 7.87 -2.97
N ALA A 317 -8.03 7.36 -3.91
CA ALA A 317 -8.14 5.99 -4.39
C ALA A 317 -7.00 5.01 -4.02
N THR A 318 -7.30 3.98 -3.23
CA THR A 318 -6.40 2.86 -2.97
C THR A 318 -6.59 1.76 -4.00
N GLN A 319 -5.58 1.51 -4.83
CA GLN A 319 -5.64 0.53 -5.92
C GLN A 319 -5.16 -0.85 -5.49
N ALA A 320 -4.11 -0.93 -4.69
CA ALA A 320 -3.46 -2.18 -4.29
C ALA A 320 -3.15 -2.18 -2.79
N VAL A 321 -3.26 -3.36 -2.17
CA VAL A 321 -2.88 -3.60 -0.78
C VAL A 321 -2.16 -4.93 -0.65
N VAL A 322 -1.13 -5.02 0.19
CA VAL A 322 -0.35 -6.23 0.47
C VAL A 322 0.03 -6.28 1.95
N PRO A 323 -0.42 -7.28 2.73
CA PRO A 323 0.01 -7.47 4.10
C PRO A 323 1.38 -8.16 4.15
N HIS A 324 2.25 -7.72 5.05
CA HIS A 324 3.52 -8.37 5.38
C HIS A 324 3.93 -8.03 6.81
N ARG A 325 4.21 -9.05 7.63
CA ARG A 325 4.74 -8.90 9.00
C ARG A 325 4.03 -7.84 9.87
N GLY A 326 2.69 -7.81 9.85
CA GLY A 326 1.89 -6.86 10.63
C GLY A 326 1.72 -5.47 9.98
N VAL A 327 2.33 -5.24 8.82
CA VAL A 327 2.21 -4.00 8.05
C VAL A 327 1.36 -4.24 6.81
N LEU A 328 0.40 -3.35 6.54
CA LEU A 328 -0.35 -3.29 5.29
C LEU A 328 0.25 -2.22 4.37
N TYR A 329 0.99 -2.63 3.36
CA TYR A 329 1.47 -1.73 2.31
C TYR A 329 0.36 -1.45 1.31
N SER A 330 0.30 -0.23 0.78
CA SER A 330 -0.70 0.14 -0.22
C SER A 330 -0.16 1.05 -1.30
N GLY A 331 -0.68 0.81 -2.51
CA GLY A 331 -0.59 1.70 -3.65
C GLY A 331 -1.88 2.49 -3.74
N SER A 332 -1.76 3.80 -3.63
CA SER A 332 -2.86 4.73 -3.50
C SER A 332 -2.58 6.02 -4.28
N HIS A 333 -3.51 6.95 -4.17
CA HIS A 333 -3.29 8.31 -4.61
C HIS A 333 -3.80 9.29 -3.54
N ALA A 334 -3.38 9.04 -2.30
CA ALA A 334 -3.94 9.62 -1.10
C ALA A 334 -3.60 11.11 -0.96
N HIS A 335 -4.58 11.96 -0.65
CA HIS A 335 -4.35 13.40 -0.43
C HIS A 335 -4.71 13.86 0.97
N ASN A 336 -5.39 13.02 1.76
CA ASN A 336 -5.79 13.34 3.12
C ASN A 336 -6.02 12.06 3.91
N CYS A 337 -5.31 11.90 5.01
CA CYS A 337 -5.48 10.83 5.99
C CYS A 337 -5.61 11.39 7.41
N GLY A 338 -5.98 12.67 7.57
CA GLY A 338 -5.83 13.41 8.83
C GLY A 338 -6.67 12.89 10.00
N ASP A 339 -7.75 12.16 9.71
CA ASP A 339 -8.61 11.53 10.72
C ASP A 339 -8.15 10.08 11.05
N THR A 340 -7.15 9.55 10.34
CA THR A 340 -6.53 8.25 10.62
C THR A 340 -5.29 8.47 11.52
N PRO A 341 -5.08 7.68 12.59
CA PRO A 341 -3.90 7.83 13.44
C PRO A 341 -2.59 7.81 12.64
N GLY A 342 -1.66 8.71 12.95
CA GLY A 342 -0.40 8.84 12.22
C GLY A 342 -0.53 9.37 10.78
N GLY A 343 -1.73 9.81 10.35
CA GLY A 343 -1.98 10.30 9.00
C GLY A 343 -1.65 11.79 8.78
N PHE A 344 -1.68 12.19 7.51
CA PHE A 344 -1.35 13.55 7.06
C PHE A 344 -2.61 14.36 6.70
N PRO A 345 -2.60 15.69 6.90
CA PRO A 345 -3.71 16.55 6.51
C PRO A 345 -3.83 16.68 4.99
N GLU A 346 -4.94 17.28 4.54
CA GLU A 346 -5.17 17.60 3.14
C GLU A 346 -3.99 18.35 2.50
N HIS A 347 -3.47 17.82 1.41
CA HIS A 347 -2.39 18.43 0.64
C HIS A 347 -2.57 18.27 -0.87
N ARG A 348 -2.04 19.24 -1.63
CA ARG A 348 -2.20 19.28 -3.09
C ARG A 348 -1.43 18.18 -3.83
N ASN A 349 -0.28 17.77 -3.29
CA ASN A 349 0.55 16.72 -3.87
C ASN A 349 0.16 15.42 -3.20
N ARG A 350 -0.34 14.45 -3.95
CA ARG A 350 -0.84 13.21 -3.37
C ARG A 350 0.32 12.26 -3.05
N GLN A 351 0.13 11.45 -2.00
CA GLN A 351 1.03 10.43 -1.52
C GLN A 351 0.61 9.08 -2.08
N HIS A 352 1.52 8.37 -2.72
CA HIS A 352 1.17 7.20 -3.51
C HIS A 352 1.43 5.87 -2.81
N LEU A 353 2.50 5.78 -2.02
CA LEU A 353 2.79 4.58 -1.24
C LEU A 353 2.65 4.89 0.24
N LEU A 354 1.98 3.98 0.95
CA LEU A 354 1.74 4.08 2.39
C LEU A 354 1.93 2.71 3.04
N ALA A 355 2.35 2.75 4.31
CA ALA A 355 2.31 1.62 5.22
C ALA A 355 1.33 1.91 6.36
N GLN A 356 0.62 0.89 6.82
CA GLN A 356 -0.34 1.01 7.92
C GLN A 356 -0.23 -0.19 8.84
N SER A 357 -0.37 0.01 10.14
CA SER A 357 -0.47 -1.08 11.10
C SER A 357 -1.71 -1.91 10.83
N ILE A 358 -1.54 -3.23 10.72
CA ILE A 358 -2.67 -4.16 10.63
C ILE A 358 -3.41 -4.22 11.97
N SER A 359 -2.72 -3.99 13.09
CA SER A 359 -3.29 -4.14 14.42
C SER A 359 -4.23 -3.00 14.82
N ASP A 360 -3.92 -1.77 14.41
CA ASP A 360 -4.60 -0.58 14.93
C ASP A 360 -4.82 0.57 13.93
N GLU A 361 -4.74 0.30 12.61
CA GLU A 361 -4.96 1.27 11.52
C GLU A 361 -4.01 2.48 11.47
N THR A 362 -2.99 2.56 12.33
CA THR A 362 -2.05 3.69 12.33
C THR A 362 -1.22 3.74 11.06
N ILE A 363 -1.16 4.89 10.39
CA ILE A 363 -0.22 5.14 9.28
C ILE A 363 1.20 5.16 9.85
N LEU A 364 2.04 4.27 9.34
CA LEU A 364 3.42 4.08 9.79
C LEU A 364 4.36 5.03 9.05
N PRO A 365 5.54 5.36 9.63
CA PRO A 365 6.53 6.19 8.97
C PRO A 365 7.19 5.44 7.80
N TRP A 366 6.54 5.43 6.64
CA TRP A 366 7.06 4.89 5.39
C TRP A 366 6.38 5.60 4.23
N PHE A 367 7.10 6.54 3.63
CA PHE A 367 6.62 7.48 2.62
C PHE A 367 7.48 7.50 1.34
N PRO A 368 7.99 6.37 0.81
CA PRO A 368 8.45 6.38 -0.58
C PRO A 368 7.31 6.88 -1.45
N ASP A 369 7.63 7.64 -2.49
CA ASP A 369 6.58 8.25 -3.30
C ASP A 369 6.81 7.99 -4.77
N THR A 370 5.72 7.78 -5.47
CA THR A 370 5.69 7.82 -6.93
C THR A 370 4.98 9.10 -7.36
N ASN A 371 4.80 9.33 -8.65
CA ASN A 371 3.89 10.39 -9.11
C ASN A 371 2.61 9.79 -9.70
N ASP A 372 1.65 10.65 -10.03
CA ASP A 372 0.37 10.30 -10.67
C ASP A 372 0.58 9.47 -11.96
N GLY A 373 1.70 9.70 -12.65
CA GLY A 373 2.10 8.94 -13.81
C GLY A 373 1.41 9.33 -15.11
N ILE A 374 1.36 8.38 -16.03
CA ILE A 374 0.61 8.46 -17.30
C ILE A 374 -0.83 7.97 -17.09
N GLY A 375 -1.74 8.13 -18.05
CA GLY A 375 -3.05 7.47 -17.97
C GLY A 375 -4.06 8.15 -17.02
N GLU A 376 -4.62 7.41 -16.06
CA GLU A 376 -5.71 7.90 -15.19
C GLU A 376 -5.21 8.72 -14.00
N GLN A 377 -3.89 8.96 -13.92
CA GLN A 377 -3.26 9.77 -12.88
C GLN A 377 -3.53 9.23 -11.48
N ILE A 378 -3.16 7.97 -11.24
CA ILE A 378 -3.27 7.27 -9.95
C ILE A 378 -1.91 6.81 -9.43
N GLY A 379 -0.88 6.69 -10.27
CA GLY A 379 0.44 6.20 -9.89
C GLY A 379 0.47 4.66 -9.77
N PRO A 380 0.57 4.06 -8.57
CA PRO A 380 0.65 2.61 -8.40
C PRO A 380 -0.72 1.92 -8.61
N ARG A 381 -0.69 0.75 -9.23
CA ARG A 381 -1.89 -0.06 -9.59
C ARG A 381 -1.85 -1.49 -9.05
N ALA A 382 -0.66 -2.06 -8.92
CA ALA A 382 -0.46 -3.44 -8.53
C ALA A 382 0.74 -3.56 -7.60
N MET A 383 0.66 -4.48 -6.65
CA MET A 383 1.73 -4.76 -5.70
C MET A 383 1.79 -6.26 -5.43
N VAL A 384 2.99 -6.78 -5.18
CA VAL A 384 3.20 -8.15 -4.70
C VAL A 384 4.40 -8.19 -3.77
N MET A 385 4.31 -8.95 -2.68
CA MET A 385 5.47 -9.27 -1.86
C MET A 385 6.17 -10.50 -2.46
N ALA A 386 7.38 -10.32 -2.96
CA ALA A 386 8.24 -11.39 -3.45
C ALA A 386 9.29 -11.69 -2.37
N ASP A 387 8.98 -12.69 -1.53
CA ASP A 387 9.68 -12.98 -0.28
C ASP A 387 9.72 -11.76 0.66
N GLU A 388 10.82 -11.00 0.66
CA GLU A 388 11.03 -9.80 1.51
C GLU A 388 11.17 -8.51 0.68
N ILE A 389 10.83 -8.58 -0.61
CA ILE A 389 10.92 -7.46 -1.54
C ILE A 389 9.51 -7.11 -2.02
N LEU A 390 9.07 -5.90 -1.71
CA LEU A 390 7.82 -5.36 -2.20
C LEU A 390 8.01 -4.84 -3.61
N TRP A 391 7.37 -5.49 -4.58
CA TRP A 391 7.31 -5.02 -5.96
C TRP A 391 6.04 -4.21 -6.17
N THR A 392 6.19 -3.05 -6.80
CA THR A 392 5.09 -2.11 -7.10
C THR A 392 5.11 -1.76 -8.57
N GLY A 393 3.96 -1.91 -9.21
CA GLY A 393 3.75 -1.60 -10.62
C GLY A 393 2.60 -0.62 -10.79
N GLY A 394 2.65 0.21 -11.83
CA GLY A 394 1.59 1.15 -12.13
C GLY A 394 1.85 1.98 -13.37
N GLU A 395 1.32 3.20 -13.36
CA GLU A 395 1.46 4.19 -14.43
C GLU A 395 2.45 5.31 -14.08
N PHE A 396 3.03 5.30 -12.89
CA PHE A 396 4.03 6.30 -12.45
C PHE A 396 5.24 6.38 -13.38
N THR A 397 5.87 7.57 -13.42
CA THR A 397 7.09 7.87 -14.20
C THR A 397 8.27 8.27 -13.33
N THR A 398 8.05 8.48 -12.03
CA THR A 398 9.10 8.77 -11.06
C THR A 398 8.92 7.99 -9.77
N VAL A 399 10.02 7.71 -9.08
CA VAL A 399 10.08 7.18 -7.71
C VAL A 399 11.06 8.04 -6.91
N ASN A 400 10.63 8.54 -5.75
CA ASN A 400 11.38 9.49 -4.93
C ASN A 400 12.01 10.61 -5.77
N GLU A 401 11.15 11.27 -6.57
CA GLU A 401 11.48 12.35 -7.50
C GLU A 401 12.48 12.01 -8.64
N LYS A 402 12.99 10.77 -8.70
CA LYS A 402 13.92 10.30 -9.75
C LYS A 402 13.17 9.57 -10.87
N PRO A 403 13.60 9.67 -12.14
CA PRO A 403 12.99 8.92 -13.24
C PRO A 403 13.01 7.41 -12.99
N GLN A 404 11.84 6.79 -12.94
CA GLN A 404 11.63 5.35 -12.81
C GLN A 404 10.18 5.06 -13.22
N GLN A 405 9.98 4.39 -14.35
CA GLN A 405 8.65 4.23 -14.93
C GLN A 405 8.07 2.84 -14.73
N GLY A 406 6.82 2.81 -14.26
CA GLY A 406 5.90 1.68 -14.30
C GLY A 406 6.21 0.51 -13.37
N LEU A 407 7.45 0.38 -12.89
CA LEU A 407 7.88 -0.68 -11.98
C LEU A 407 8.93 -0.17 -11.00
N THR A 408 8.81 -0.53 -9.72
CA THR A 408 9.77 -0.24 -8.66
C THR A 408 9.72 -1.31 -7.59
N ARG A 409 10.70 -1.33 -6.68
CA ARG A 409 10.76 -2.32 -5.61
C ARG A 409 11.49 -1.79 -4.37
N PHE A 410 11.05 -2.24 -3.20
CA PHE A 410 11.57 -1.84 -1.87
C PHE A 410 11.83 -3.08 -1.02
N ALA A 411 12.80 -3.03 -0.11
CA ALA A 411 13.14 -4.14 0.77
C ALA A 411 13.50 -3.62 2.17
N ALA A 412 13.75 -4.52 3.13
CA ALA A 412 14.20 -4.12 4.47
C ALA A 412 15.64 -3.56 4.50
N GLY A 413 16.36 -3.60 3.38
CA GLY A 413 17.67 -3.00 3.23
C GLY A 413 18.26 -3.19 1.82
N PRO A 414 19.38 -2.51 1.50
CA PRO A 414 20.07 -1.57 2.37
C PRO A 414 19.25 -0.28 2.60
N ASP A 415 19.43 0.29 3.78
CA ASP A 415 18.98 1.63 4.13
C ASP A 415 20.16 2.58 3.91
N THR A 416 19.96 3.56 3.01
CA THR A 416 20.96 4.52 2.53
C THR A 416 20.43 5.96 2.54
N GLY A 417 19.13 6.14 2.78
CA GLY A 417 18.47 7.43 2.87
C GLY A 417 18.87 8.12 4.17
N ALA A 418 19.62 9.23 4.07
CA ALA A 418 19.95 10.00 5.25
C ALA A 418 18.83 11.00 5.59
N PRO A 419 18.58 11.27 6.89
CA PRO A 419 17.60 12.25 7.30
C PRO A 419 17.93 13.63 6.74
N GLN A 420 16.89 14.46 6.56
CA GLN A 420 17.08 15.83 6.09
C GLN A 420 18.08 16.58 6.98
N VAL A 421 19.05 17.27 6.36
CA VAL A 421 20.00 18.14 7.08
C VAL A 421 19.22 19.19 7.89
N PRO A 422 19.41 19.27 9.22
CA PRO A 422 18.70 20.23 10.05
C PRO A 422 19.18 21.66 9.74
N LEU A 423 18.39 22.67 10.12
CA LEU A 423 18.79 24.06 10.04
C LEU A 423 18.64 24.70 11.42
N MET A 424 19.76 24.86 12.11
CA MET A 424 19.84 25.43 13.45
C MET A 424 20.17 26.92 13.40
N SER A 425 19.49 27.68 14.26
CA SER A 425 19.83 29.05 14.62
C SER A 425 20.22 29.12 16.09
N GLY A 426 20.88 30.21 16.46
CA GLY A 426 21.27 30.47 17.83
C GLY A 426 21.05 31.93 18.20
N ALA A 427 20.69 32.18 19.45
CA ALA A 427 20.44 33.49 20.01
C ALA A 427 21.06 33.61 21.41
N THR A 428 21.43 34.82 21.77
CA THR A 428 21.86 35.17 23.12
C THR A 428 20.64 35.10 24.05
N GLY A 429 20.74 34.30 25.12
CA GLY A 429 19.72 34.23 26.17
C GLY A 429 20.06 35.12 27.36
N ASP A 430 19.49 34.77 28.52
CA ASP A 430 19.87 35.35 29.81
C ASP A 430 21.38 35.21 30.12
N ARG A 431 21.82 35.85 31.21
CA ARG A 431 23.21 35.77 31.66
C ARG A 431 23.73 34.32 31.72
N GLY A 432 24.78 34.04 30.95
CA GLY A 432 25.38 32.71 30.82
C GLY A 432 24.55 31.70 30.03
N LYS A 433 23.57 32.15 29.22
CA LYS A 433 22.70 31.29 28.42
C LYS A 433 22.85 31.57 26.93
N ILE A 434 22.82 30.47 26.17
CA ILE A 434 22.70 30.47 24.70
C ILE A 434 21.47 29.62 24.36
N GLU A 435 20.58 30.17 23.54
CA GLU A 435 19.39 29.49 23.07
C GLU A 435 19.60 29.03 21.63
N LEU A 436 19.41 27.74 21.38
CA LEU A 436 19.48 27.13 20.05
C LEU A 436 18.08 26.70 19.65
N GLY A 437 17.73 26.89 18.38
CA GLY A 437 16.43 26.50 17.83
C GLY A 437 16.57 25.93 16.43
N TRP A 438 15.76 24.93 16.11
CA TRP A 438 15.69 24.35 14.77
C TRP A 438 14.30 23.77 14.53
N LYS A 439 13.93 23.63 13.26
CA LYS A 439 12.76 22.82 12.90
C LYS A 439 13.21 21.37 12.82
N ALA A 440 12.44 20.44 13.39
CA ALA A 440 12.71 19.00 13.26
C ALA A 440 12.93 18.64 11.79
N SER A 441 13.93 17.83 11.50
CA SER A 441 14.14 17.15 10.21
C SER A 441 13.02 16.16 9.93
N TRP A 442 13.10 15.48 8.79
CA TRP A 442 12.25 14.35 8.46
C TRP A 442 13.09 13.33 7.71
N ASP A 443 12.66 12.08 7.80
CA ASP A 443 13.16 10.96 7.02
C ASP A 443 11.97 10.23 6.37
N ARG A 444 12.22 9.55 5.25
CA ARG A 444 11.17 8.98 4.41
C ARG A 444 10.65 7.65 4.99
N ASP A 445 11.43 6.98 5.81
CA ASP A 445 11.15 5.65 6.38
C ASP A 445 11.40 5.56 7.89
N ASP A 446 11.89 6.65 8.50
CA ASP A 446 12.06 6.75 9.95
C ASP A 446 11.23 7.87 10.58
N GLY A 447 10.41 7.50 11.55
CA GLY A 447 9.56 8.43 12.29
C GLY A 447 10.28 9.11 13.44
N ASN A 448 11.12 8.39 14.19
CA ASN A 448 11.83 8.92 15.37
C ASN A 448 13.29 9.19 15.05
N LEU A 449 13.68 10.47 15.06
CA LEU A 449 15.03 10.90 14.68
C LEU A 449 15.82 11.38 15.90
N THR A 450 17.12 11.10 15.91
CA THR A 450 18.04 11.52 16.97
C THR A 450 18.92 12.68 16.51
N TYR A 451 18.86 13.79 17.23
CA TYR A 451 19.59 15.02 16.96
C TYR A 451 20.85 15.06 17.81
N LEU A 452 22.03 15.10 17.18
CA LEU A 452 23.33 15.13 17.84
C LEU A 452 23.88 16.56 17.84
N LEU A 453 23.92 17.19 19.02
CA LEU A 453 24.37 18.56 19.18
C LEU A 453 25.82 18.60 19.66
N TYR A 454 26.62 19.48 19.07
CA TYR A 454 28.04 19.66 19.38
C TYR A 454 28.33 21.12 19.76
N ARG A 455 29.22 21.32 20.72
CA ARG A 455 29.80 22.62 21.11
C ARG A 455 31.31 22.59 20.94
N ASP A 456 31.84 23.56 20.20
CA ASP A 456 33.26 23.71 19.88
C ASP A 456 33.88 22.44 19.25
N GLY A 457 33.04 21.65 18.56
CA GLY A 457 33.44 20.38 17.95
C GLY A 457 33.36 19.17 18.88
N VAL A 458 32.97 19.35 20.14
CA VAL A 458 32.79 18.28 21.12
C VAL A 458 31.30 17.95 21.25
N TYR A 459 30.96 16.67 21.33
CA TYR A 459 29.59 16.22 21.56
C TYR A 459 29.05 16.81 22.88
N LEU A 460 27.86 17.39 22.82
CA LEU A 460 27.20 18.03 23.96
C LEU A 460 26.05 17.17 24.49
N THR A 461 25.08 16.84 23.63
CA THR A 461 23.89 16.05 23.98
C THR A 461 23.22 15.47 22.74
N SER A 462 22.29 14.55 22.96
CA SER A 462 21.32 14.13 21.96
C SER A 462 19.89 14.44 22.41
N ILE A 463 18.98 14.58 21.45
CA ILE A 463 17.54 14.75 21.66
C ILE A 463 16.83 13.87 20.65
N GLU A 464 15.88 13.05 21.08
CA GLU A 464 15.02 12.27 20.17
C GLU A 464 13.73 13.04 19.89
N GLN A 465 13.22 12.91 18.66
CA GLN A 465 11.98 13.54 18.25
C GLN A 465 11.32 12.75 17.13
N ASP A 466 10.05 12.39 17.36
CA ASP A 466 9.17 11.90 16.30
C ASP A 466 8.82 13.05 15.33
N SER A 467 8.94 12.79 14.03
CA SER A 467 8.75 13.78 12.98
C SER A 467 8.38 13.12 11.66
N ARG A 468 7.50 13.76 10.89
CA ARG A 468 7.07 13.33 9.55
C ARG A 468 7.14 14.53 8.61
N TYR A 469 7.08 14.34 7.29
CA TYR A 469 7.23 15.47 6.35
C TYR A 469 6.18 16.59 6.55
N TRP A 470 4.99 16.26 7.03
CA TRP A 470 3.91 17.21 7.33
C TRP A 470 3.86 17.69 8.79
N ASP A 471 4.46 16.93 9.72
CA ASP A 471 4.48 17.25 11.14
C ASP A 471 5.93 17.32 11.64
N ARG A 472 6.44 18.55 11.66
CA ARG A 472 7.84 18.86 11.96
C ARG A 472 7.87 19.89 13.09
N PRO A 473 7.87 19.45 14.36
CA PRO A 473 7.82 20.35 15.49
C PRO A 473 9.04 21.28 15.55
N MET A 474 8.86 22.46 16.15
CA MET A 474 9.99 23.32 16.49
C MET A 474 10.71 22.72 17.71
N MET A 475 12.02 22.59 17.58
CA MET A 475 12.92 22.08 18.60
C MET A 475 13.82 23.19 19.13
N GLY A 476 14.35 23.00 20.33
CA GLY A 476 15.34 23.91 20.89
C GLY A 476 16.13 23.30 22.04
N TYR A 477 17.25 23.94 22.34
CA TYR A 477 18.14 23.57 23.44
C TYR A 477 18.76 24.83 24.04
N THR A 478 18.77 24.93 25.37
CA THR A 478 19.42 26.04 26.07
C THR A 478 20.72 25.55 26.70
N ASP A 479 21.83 26.07 26.20
CA ASP A 479 23.16 25.80 26.77
C ASP A 479 23.50 26.80 27.89
N THR A 480 24.24 26.34 28.90
CA THR A 480 24.71 27.17 30.00
C THR A 480 26.23 27.23 29.99
N VAL A 481 26.77 28.44 29.84
CA VAL A 481 28.20 28.72 29.65
C VAL A 481 28.61 29.96 30.43
N GLU A 482 29.90 30.31 30.39
CA GLU A 482 30.38 31.54 31.00
C GLU A 482 29.71 32.78 30.37
N PRO A 483 29.22 33.74 31.18
CA PRO A 483 28.61 34.96 30.65
C PRO A 483 29.53 35.72 29.69
N GLY A 484 29.00 36.12 28.54
CA GLY A 484 29.78 36.79 27.49
C GLY A 484 30.74 35.89 26.69
N ALA A 485 30.81 34.59 26.97
CA ALA A 485 31.61 33.67 26.16
C ALA A 485 30.95 33.39 24.81
N THR A 486 31.76 33.27 23.76
CA THR A 486 31.30 32.90 22.41
C THR A 486 31.66 31.45 22.13
N HIS A 487 30.66 30.67 21.72
CA HIS A 487 30.83 29.26 21.38
C HIS A 487 30.34 28.96 19.97
N ARG A 488 30.85 27.86 19.41
CA ARG A 488 30.50 27.36 18.09
C ARG A 488 29.65 26.10 18.19
N TYR A 489 28.45 26.11 17.61
CA TYR A 489 27.54 24.97 17.64
C TYR A 489 27.38 24.32 16.27
N SER A 490 27.19 23.01 16.25
CA SER A 490 26.79 22.26 15.05
C SER A 490 25.83 21.13 15.39
N LEU A 491 24.99 20.75 14.44
CA LEU A 491 23.91 19.77 14.62
C LEU A 491 23.90 18.76 13.47
N GLU A 492 23.77 17.48 13.80
CA GLU A 492 23.53 16.37 12.87
C GLU A 492 22.29 15.59 13.31
N VAL A 493 21.67 14.84 12.39
CA VAL A 493 20.51 13.99 12.67
C VAL A 493 20.79 12.58 12.18
N THR A 494 20.40 11.59 12.96
CA THR A 494 20.50 10.17 12.60
C THR A 494 19.17 9.46 12.82
N ASP A 495 18.86 8.53 11.94
CA ASP A 495 17.78 7.53 12.05
C ASP A 495 18.25 6.25 12.80
N GLY A 496 19.54 6.17 13.15
CA GLY A 496 20.18 4.99 13.74
C GLY A 496 21.07 4.21 12.77
N THR A 497 20.87 4.35 11.46
CA THR A 497 21.65 3.74 10.37
C THR A 497 22.51 4.79 9.66
N ASN A 498 21.89 5.88 9.21
CA ASN A 498 22.49 6.96 8.45
C ASN A 498 22.65 8.22 9.30
N LEU A 499 23.55 9.09 8.84
CA LEU A 499 23.78 10.40 9.45
C LEU A 499 23.56 11.48 8.38
N SER A 500 22.76 12.49 8.71
CA SER A 500 22.59 13.67 7.88
C SER A 500 23.93 14.38 7.69
N GLY A 501 24.02 15.22 6.67
CA GLY A 501 25.05 16.26 6.63
C GLY A 501 25.01 17.14 7.90
N ARG A 502 26.16 17.69 8.29
CA ARG A 502 26.29 18.58 9.46
C ARG A 502 25.79 19.98 9.15
N ASN A 503 24.93 20.50 10.01
CA ASN A 503 24.54 21.91 10.01
C ASN A 503 25.43 22.76 10.90
N GLY A 504 25.80 23.95 10.42
CA GLY A 504 26.68 24.90 11.10
C GLY A 504 28.08 24.99 10.47
N PRO A 505 29.02 25.68 11.13
CA PRO A 505 28.91 26.18 12.50
C PRO A 505 28.01 27.42 12.67
N VAL A 506 27.29 27.47 13.80
CA VAL A 506 26.59 28.67 14.31
C VAL A 506 27.38 29.24 15.49
N TYR A 507 27.78 30.51 15.43
CA TYR A 507 28.50 31.17 16.53
C TYR A 507 27.53 32.01 17.35
N VAL A 508 27.54 31.83 18.67
CA VAL A 508 26.66 32.56 19.57
C VAL A 508 27.43 33.00 20.80
N THR A 509 27.20 34.24 21.24
CA THR A 509 27.73 34.79 22.48
C THR A 509 26.66 34.70 23.57
N ALA A 510 27.02 34.20 24.74
CA ALA A 510 26.12 34.09 25.88
C ALA A 510 25.80 35.47 26.48
N GLY A 511 24.63 35.60 27.10
CA GLY A 511 24.25 36.82 27.81
C GLY A 511 25.31 37.19 28.85
N SER A 512 25.69 38.47 28.92
CA SER A 512 26.72 38.99 29.83
C SER A 512 26.26 39.11 31.28
#